data_AF-A0A1Y5FL45-F1
#
_entry.id   AF-A0A1Y5FL45-F1
#
_cell.length_a   1.000
_cell.length_b   1.000
_cell.length_c   1.000
_cell.angle_alpha   90.00
_cell.angle_beta   90.00
_cell.angle_gamma   90.00
#
_symmetry.space_group_name_H-M   'P 1'
#
loop_
_entity.id
_entity.type
_entity.pdbx_description
1 polymer ?
#
loop_
_entity_poly.entity_id
_entity_poly.type
_entity_poly.pdbx_seq_one_letter_code
_entity_poly.pdbx_strand_id
1 'polypeptide(L)'
;MSILPVIVGYGGVNPAGRSSFDQAYRRMVLENLAQEEQDKTIAGLACMMKLVSWNGSAYEDDAGKSLSLGEVSARYTEEVRDKTLIRRIEANHYDPDAAFCQKTVVTDGGEETMTFRTTKKSLPEVIPENWQVSHADDGAVEVSISGKQEWRLPTTRNMAVKAAGQLPSGFEPGELYKSRFQPRGLQLALFGATDAVRSVGIDWQTICDAVQPDETGVYASSAMGQLADEGLGGLMTSRQLGGRPTSKQVPMGLTSMPADFVNAYVLGNLGHTESVAGACASFLYNLRAAVSDIRSGARRVAVVGCAEAPILPEIMEGYTNMTALATEAEMTALGDGDPRRYSRPFGENAGFVMGESAQYIVLMDDALAIELGADIFGAVPDVHVDADGVKKSISGPGPGNYISFGKAVATARNILGEEAVRERSFVMAHGSSTPQNRVTESVIFERIAEAFGISDWPVCAVKAYVGHSLAPASGDQIMAAIGAMRHGLIPGIKTMDAVADDVYQQRLHFPLNDFAAEKDVAFINAKGFGGNNATGVLFSGRVAEQMLAKRHSGDWSDYCQRREATREQAADYEERADRGELAPIYRFGEGVIGDDEVEISDRAISLPGYGKPVPLTGENPYDDML
;
A
#
# COMPACT_ATOMS: atom_id res chain seq x y z
N MET A 1 10.02 -11.99 29.95
CA MET A 1 8.97 -12.45 29.02
C MET A 1 8.98 -11.53 27.81
N SER A 2 8.82 -12.02 26.60
CA SER A 2 8.80 -11.16 25.40
C SER A 2 7.44 -10.49 25.21
N ILE A 3 7.47 -9.20 24.89
CA ILE A 3 6.31 -8.39 24.51
C ILE A 3 5.71 -8.94 23.20
N LEU A 4 4.38 -8.99 23.10
CA LEU A 4 3.67 -9.43 21.89
C LEU A 4 3.11 -8.20 21.14
N PRO A 5 3.57 -7.91 19.91
CA PRO A 5 2.97 -6.87 19.09
C PRO A 5 1.58 -7.30 18.62
N VAL A 6 0.56 -6.52 19.00
CA VAL A 6 -0.84 -6.74 18.63
C VAL A 6 -1.34 -5.64 17.69
N ILE A 7 -2.11 -6.03 16.66
CA ILE A 7 -2.75 -5.10 15.73
C ILE A 7 -4.02 -4.56 16.39
N VAL A 8 -4.00 -3.27 16.72
CA VAL A 8 -5.11 -2.56 17.38
C VAL A 8 -5.92 -1.67 16.46
N GLY A 9 -5.45 -1.49 15.23
CA GLY A 9 -6.14 -0.74 14.18
C GLY A 9 -5.52 -1.05 12.83
N TYR A 10 -6.30 -0.92 11.77
CA TYR A 10 -5.84 -1.10 10.40
C TYR A 10 -6.73 -0.29 9.45
N GLY A 11 -6.13 0.20 8.38
CA GLY A 11 -6.82 1.04 7.43
C GLY A 11 -5.97 1.32 6.21
N GLY A 12 -6.58 1.96 5.22
CA GLY A 12 -5.97 2.07 3.92
C GLY A 12 -6.99 2.18 2.80
N VAL A 13 -6.45 2.23 1.59
CA VAL A 13 -7.25 2.21 0.37
C VAL A 13 -6.49 1.52 -0.74
N ASN A 14 -7.22 0.71 -1.51
CA ASN A 14 -6.71 0.05 -2.70
C ASN A 14 -7.85 -0.09 -3.73
N PRO A 15 -7.66 -0.81 -4.85
CA PRO A 15 -8.68 -0.99 -5.88
C PRO A 15 -10.00 -1.61 -5.41
N ALA A 16 -9.99 -2.33 -4.29
CA ALA A 16 -11.18 -2.92 -3.70
C ALA A 16 -11.94 -1.96 -2.76
N GLY A 17 -11.38 -0.80 -2.41
CA GLY A 17 -12.01 0.21 -1.56
C GLY A 17 -11.24 0.51 -0.28
N ARG A 18 -11.95 1.00 0.73
CA ARG A 18 -11.42 1.31 2.07
C ARG A 18 -11.06 0.01 2.82
N SER A 19 -9.92 -0.03 3.50
CA SER A 19 -9.42 -1.27 4.11
C SER A 19 -9.91 -1.49 5.53
N SER A 20 -10.11 -0.43 6.32
CA SER A 20 -10.65 -0.56 7.68
C SER A 20 -12.05 -1.21 7.67
N PHE A 21 -12.39 -1.91 8.74
CA PHE A 21 -13.68 -2.60 8.88
C PHE A 21 -14.03 -3.50 7.69
N ASP A 22 -13.00 -4.13 7.12
CA ASP A 22 -13.09 -5.15 6.08
C ASP A 22 -13.83 -4.74 4.78
N GLN A 23 -14.07 -3.45 4.47
CA GLN A 23 -14.85 -3.06 3.26
C GLN A 23 -14.18 -3.56 1.96
N ALA A 24 -12.88 -3.33 1.80
CA ALA A 24 -12.09 -3.83 0.67
C ALA A 24 -12.07 -5.36 0.62
N TYR A 25 -11.99 -6.03 1.78
CA TYR A 25 -12.07 -7.48 1.86
C TYR A 25 -13.44 -7.99 1.39
N ARG A 26 -14.52 -7.41 1.91
CA ARG A 26 -15.90 -7.72 1.51
C ARG A 26 -16.13 -7.53 0.02
N ARG A 27 -15.52 -6.50 -0.59
CA ARG A 27 -15.56 -6.33 -2.05
C ARG A 27 -14.92 -7.49 -2.81
N MET A 28 -13.85 -8.09 -2.31
CA MET A 28 -13.21 -9.24 -2.96
C MET A 28 -14.05 -10.52 -2.90
N VAL A 29 -14.83 -10.71 -1.83
CA VAL A 29 -15.65 -11.91 -1.59
C VAL A 29 -17.16 -11.67 -1.69
N LEU A 30 -17.54 -10.55 -2.33
CA LEU A 30 -18.87 -9.95 -2.27
C LEU A 30 -20.01 -10.96 -2.51
N GLU A 31 -19.88 -11.79 -3.55
CA GLU A 31 -20.91 -12.75 -3.96
C GLU A 31 -21.17 -13.87 -2.93
N ASN A 32 -20.26 -14.08 -1.98
CA ASN A 32 -20.37 -15.09 -0.92
C ASN A 32 -20.78 -14.50 0.44
N LEU A 33 -21.08 -13.21 0.50
CA LEU A 33 -21.58 -12.55 1.70
C LEU A 33 -23.10 -12.64 1.82
N ALA A 34 -23.62 -12.46 3.03
CA ALA A 34 -25.05 -12.27 3.24
C ALA A 34 -25.54 -10.99 2.52
N GLN A 35 -26.80 -10.98 2.07
CA GLN A 35 -27.34 -9.85 1.28
C GLN A 35 -27.18 -8.50 1.99
N GLU A 36 -27.36 -8.44 3.31
CA GLU A 36 -27.18 -7.22 4.09
C GLU A 36 -25.73 -6.69 4.03
N GLU A 37 -24.74 -7.58 4.12
CA GLU A 37 -23.32 -7.24 4.01
C GLU A 37 -22.97 -6.79 2.58
N GLN A 38 -23.57 -7.43 1.56
CA GLN A 38 -23.44 -6.99 0.17
C GLN A 38 -23.99 -5.58 0.00
N ASP A 39 -25.20 -5.32 0.51
CA ASP A 39 -25.85 -4.02 0.36
C ASP A 39 -25.06 -2.91 1.06
N LYS A 40 -24.56 -3.15 2.28
CA LYS A 40 -23.68 -2.22 3.00
C LYS A 40 -22.40 -1.93 2.23
N THR A 41 -21.74 -2.98 1.74
CA THR A 41 -20.47 -2.84 0.99
C THR A 41 -20.69 -2.05 -0.30
N ILE A 42 -21.77 -2.33 -1.05
CA ILE A 42 -22.09 -1.61 -2.28
C ILE A 42 -22.45 -0.16 -2.00
N ALA A 43 -23.24 0.13 -0.96
CA ALA A 43 -23.58 1.50 -0.62
C ALA A 43 -22.36 2.30 -0.17
N GLY A 44 -21.48 1.70 0.64
CA GLY A 44 -20.21 2.33 1.06
C GLY A 44 -19.31 2.67 -0.13
N LEU A 45 -19.16 1.74 -1.07
CA LEU A 45 -18.41 1.98 -2.30
C LEU A 45 -19.10 3.01 -3.19
N ALA A 46 -20.43 2.98 -3.33
CA ALA A 46 -21.17 3.96 -4.12
C ALA A 46 -21.01 5.38 -3.55
N CYS A 47 -21.02 5.55 -2.23
CA CYS A 47 -20.70 6.81 -1.56
C CYS A 47 -19.25 7.25 -1.86
N MET A 48 -18.29 6.35 -1.69
CA MET A 48 -16.87 6.62 -1.94
C MET A 48 -16.58 6.99 -3.41
N MET A 49 -17.31 6.38 -4.34
CA MET A 49 -17.27 6.63 -5.79
C MET A 49 -18.09 7.84 -6.22
N LYS A 50 -18.79 8.51 -5.29
CA LYS A 50 -19.69 9.65 -5.53
C LYS A 50 -20.86 9.34 -6.48
N LEU A 51 -21.30 8.08 -6.52
CA LEU A 51 -22.51 7.68 -7.26
C LEU A 51 -23.79 8.04 -6.50
N VAL A 52 -23.66 8.22 -5.19
CA VAL A 52 -24.71 8.57 -4.26
C VAL A 52 -24.09 9.34 -3.10
N SER A 53 -24.86 10.21 -2.43
CA SER A 53 -24.43 10.96 -1.25
C SER A 53 -25.32 10.68 -0.05
N TRP A 54 -24.82 10.89 1.16
CA TRP A 54 -25.63 10.80 2.38
C TRP A 54 -26.06 12.20 2.82
N ASN A 55 -27.37 12.44 2.97
CA ASN A 55 -27.91 13.77 3.34
C ASN A 55 -28.20 13.93 4.84
N GLY A 56 -27.77 12.98 5.67
CA GLY A 56 -28.05 12.92 7.11
C GLY A 56 -29.20 11.98 7.49
N SER A 57 -30.05 11.60 6.54
CA SER A 57 -31.20 10.72 6.80
C SER A 57 -31.40 9.59 5.79
N ALA A 58 -30.98 9.79 4.54
CA ALA A 58 -31.07 8.81 3.46
C ALA A 58 -29.91 8.99 2.47
N TYR A 59 -29.74 7.98 1.62
CA TYR A 59 -28.90 8.09 0.43
C TYR A 59 -29.64 8.91 -0.63
N GLU A 60 -28.92 9.76 -1.36
CA GLU A 60 -29.48 10.67 -2.37
C GLU A 60 -28.67 10.58 -3.66
N ASP A 61 -29.35 10.32 -4.78
CA ASP A 61 -28.72 10.32 -6.11
C ASP A 61 -28.53 11.75 -6.65
N ASP A 62 -27.82 11.90 -7.78
CA ASP A 62 -27.56 13.19 -8.43
C ASP A 62 -28.82 13.97 -8.82
N ALA A 63 -29.98 13.30 -8.90
CA ALA A 63 -31.27 13.92 -9.20
C ALA A 63 -32.03 14.35 -7.94
N GLY A 64 -31.45 14.15 -6.74
CA GLY A 64 -32.06 14.46 -5.46
C GLY A 64 -33.07 13.42 -4.97
N LYS A 65 -33.11 12.22 -5.57
CA LYS A 65 -34.02 11.16 -5.15
C LYS A 65 -33.44 10.43 -3.94
N SER A 66 -34.20 10.38 -2.85
CA SER A 66 -33.86 9.56 -1.69
C SER A 66 -34.01 8.05 -1.99
N LEU A 67 -33.01 7.28 -1.58
CA LEU A 67 -32.90 5.84 -1.78
C LEU A 67 -32.64 5.15 -0.43
N SER A 68 -33.28 4.01 -0.24
CA SER A 68 -32.92 3.07 0.83
C SER A 68 -31.63 2.30 0.50
N LEU A 69 -31.04 1.66 1.50
CA LEU A 69 -29.84 0.83 1.33
C LEU A 69 -29.99 -0.22 0.22
N GLY A 70 -31.10 -0.95 0.21
CA GLY A 70 -31.38 -1.96 -0.82
C GLY A 70 -31.60 -1.36 -2.21
N GLU A 71 -32.16 -0.16 -2.32
CA GLU A 71 -32.32 0.53 -3.62
C GLU A 71 -30.97 1.02 -4.17
N VAL A 72 -30.07 1.52 -3.30
CA VAL A 72 -28.69 1.86 -3.69
C VAL A 72 -28.00 0.60 -4.20
N SER A 73 -28.04 -0.49 -3.43
CA SER A 73 -27.45 -1.77 -3.81
C SER A 73 -27.95 -2.26 -5.17
N ALA A 74 -29.28 -2.34 -5.34
CA ALA A 74 -29.89 -2.80 -6.58
C ALA A 74 -29.55 -1.93 -7.80
N ARG A 75 -29.37 -0.62 -7.60
CA ARG A 75 -29.10 0.33 -8.69
C ARG A 75 -27.62 0.37 -9.08
N TYR A 76 -26.70 0.32 -8.12
CA TYR A 76 -25.28 0.62 -8.36
C TYR A 76 -24.35 -0.60 -8.29
N THR A 77 -24.85 -1.81 -7.97
CA THR A 77 -24.01 -3.02 -7.89
C THR A 77 -23.17 -3.26 -9.15
N GLU A 78 -23.76 -3.15 -10.34
CA GLU A 78 -23.05 -3.38 -11.60
C GLU A 78 -21.94 -2.35 -11.81
N GLU A 79 -22.24 -1.06 -11.65
CA GLU A 79 -21.25 0.01 -11.81
C GLU A 79 -20.13 -0.08 -10.77
N VAL A 80 -20.44 -0.36 -9.50
CA VAL A 80 -19.44 -0.60 -8.46
C VAL A 80 -18.55 -1.78 -8.83
N ARG A 81 -19.10 -2.89 -9.33
CA ARG A 81 -18.32 -4.05 -9.76
C ARG A 81 -17.38 -3.73 -10.92
N ASP A 82 -17.87 -2.97 -11.90
CA ASP A 82 -17.11 -2.61 -13.10
C ASP A 82 -16.02 -1.58 -12.86
N LYS A 83 -16.19 -0.72 -11.85
CA LYS A 83 -15.30 0.41 -11.55
C LYS A 83 -14.48 0.23 -10.26
N THR A 84 -14.29 -1.03 -9.85
CA THR A 84 -13.39 -1.43 -8.76
C THR A 84 -12.50 -2.59 -9.22
N LEU A 85 -11.53 -2.97 -8.40
CA LEU A 85 -10.53 -4.01 -8.69
C LEU A 85 -9.66 -3.68 -9.91
N ILE A 86 -8.92 -4.67 -10.41
CA ILE A 86 -8.19 -4.56 -11.68
C ILE A 86 -9.17 -4.31 -12.81
N ARG A 87 -8.86 -3.34 -13.66
CA ARG A 87 -9.62 -3.01 -14.87
C ARG A 87 -8.74 -2.23 -15.83
N ARG A 88 -9.31 -1.83 -16.97
CA ARG A 88 -8.61 -0.99 -17.95
C ARG A 88 -8.19 0.34 -17.30
N ILE A 89 -7.01 0.85 -17.64
CA ILE A 89 -6.52 2.15 -17.15
C ILE A 89 -7.48 3.26 -17.60
N GLU A 90 -7.89 4.08 -16.64
CA GLU A 90 -8.83 5.18 -16.80
C GLU A 90 -8.10 6.50 -17.05
N ALA A 91 -8.82 7.45 -17.67
CA ALA A 91 -8.27 8.72 -18.13
C ALA A 91 -7.84 9.67 -16.99
N ASN A 92 -8.26 9.41 -15.74
CA ASN A 92 -7.77 10.15 -14.57
C ASN A 92 -6.30 9.83 -14.25
N HIS A 93 -5.76 8.72 -14.77
CA HIS A 93 -4.33 8.44 -14.75
C HIS A 93 -3.65 8.91 -16.05
N TYR A 94 -3.96 8.25 -17.18
CA TYR A 94 -3.53 8.61 -18.52
C TYR A 94 -4.28 7.74 -19.56
N ASP A 95 -4.25 8.14 -20.84
CA ASP A 95 -4.78 7.29 -21.92
C ASP A 95 -3.71 6.27 -22.38
N PRO A 96 -3.87 4.96 -22.13
CA PRO A 96 -2.88 3.96 -22.55
C PRO A 96 -2.86 3.71 -24.06
N ASP A 97 -3.82 4.23 -24.84
CA ASP A 97 -3.79 4.18 -26.31
C ASP A 97 -3.04 5.39 -26.91
N ALA A 98 -2.87 6.45 -26.13
CA ALA A 98 -2.28 7.72 -26.55
C ALA A 98 -1.45 8.39 -25.46
N ALA A 99 -0.57 7.63 -24.80
CA ALA A 99 0.27 8.16 -23.73
C ALA A 99 1.27 9.21 -24.26
N PHE A 100 1.41 10.33 -23.57
CA PHE A 100 2.28 11.44 -23.98
C PHE A 100 3.76 11.01 -24.03
N CYS A 101 4.46 11.43 -25.08
CA CYS A 101 5.92 11.32 -25.16
C CYS A 101 6.51 12.39 -26.09
N GLN A 102 7.84 12.41 -26.21
CA GLN A 102 8.55 13.26 -27.17
C GLN A 102 9.26 12.42 -28.22
N LYS A 103 9.21 12.88 -29.48
CA LYS A 103 9.97 12.30 -30.58
C LYS A 103 11.00 13.29 -31.10
N THR A 104 12.22 12.80 -31.27
CA THR A 104 13.29 13.53 -31.96
C THR A 104 13.02 13.51 -33.46
N VAL A 105 12.99 14.69 -34.08
CA VAL A 105 12.88 14.89 -35.52
C VAL A 105 14.10 15.66 -36.01
N VAL A 106 14.80 15.11 -37.00
CA VAL A 106 15.94 15.78 -37.64
C VAL A 106 15.48 16.36 -38.97
N THR A 107 15.64 17.67 -39.15
CA THR A 107 15.42 18.37 -40.43
C THR A 107 16.76 18.72 -41.06
N ASP A 108 16.85 18.69 -42.38
CA ASP A 108 18.04 19.08 -43.14
C ASP A 108 17.61 19.97 -44.31
N GLY A 109 18.09 21.22 -44.33
CA GLY A 109 17.82 22.16 -45.42
C GLY A 109 18.64 21.87 -46.69
N GLY A 110 19.63 20.97 -46.62
CA GLY A 110 20.57 20.74 -47.73
C GLY A 110 21.34 22.01 -48.06
N GLU A 111 21.20 22.50 -49.29
CA GLU A 111 21.78 23.77 -49.74
C GLU A 111 20.92 25.00 -49.38
N GLU A 112 19.66 24.80 -49.00
CA GLU A 112 18.74 25.88 -48.62
C GLU A 112 18.75 26.13 -47.10
N THR A 113 18.55 27.40 -46.71
CA THR A 113 18.42 27.79 -45.30
C THR A 113 16.98 27.66 -44.84
N MET A 114 16.75 27.01 -43.70
CA MET A 114 15.43 27.00 -43.05
C MET A 114 15.26 28.27 -42.23
N THR A 115 14.15 28.98 -42.36
CA THR A 115 13.88 30.22 -41.62
C THR A 115 12.62 30.13 -40.76
N PHE A 116 12.66 30.76 -39.59
CA PHE A 116 11.47 30.95 -38.75
C PHE A 116 11.58 32.24 -37.93
N ARG A 117 10.42 32.76 -37.48
CA ARG A 117 10.33 33.92 -36.59
C ARG A 117 9.98 33.48 -35.17
N THR A 118 10.65 34.06 -34.18
CA THR A 118 10.40 33.78 -32.76
C THR A 118 10.72 35.01 -31.89
N THR A 119 10.69 34.85 -30.56
CA THR A 119 11.11 35.88 -29.61
C THR A 119 12.53 35.64 -29.12
N LYS A 120 13.26 36.71 -28.77
CA LYS A 120 14.60 36.60 -28.18
C LYS A 120 14.64 35.72 -26.91
N LYS A 121 13.55 35.69 -26.13
CA LYS A 121 13.43 34.87 -24.91
C LYS A 121 13.26 33.38 -25.19
N SER A 122 12.81 33.02 -26.39
CA SER A 122 12.60 31.64 -26.81
C SER A 122 13.83 31.03 -27.48
N LEU A 123 14.88 31.82 -27.71
CA LEU A 123 16.13 31.31 -28.25
C LEU A 123 16.93 30.56 -27.17
N PRO A 124 17.75 29.56 -27.57
CA PRO A 124 18.76 29.00 -26.70
C PRO A 124 19.67 30.09 -26.12
N GLU A 125 20.11 29.93 -24.87
CA GLU A 125 21.11 30.84 -24.27
C GLU A 125 22.44 30.78 -25.03
N VAL A 126 22.81 29.59 -25.49
CA VAL A 126 23.93 29.36 -26.42
C VAL A 126 23.35 29.09 -27.79
N ILE A 127 23.44 30.08 -28.68
CA ILE A 127 22.96 29.96 -30.06
C ILE A 127 23.82 28.91 -30.79
N PRO A 128 23.22 27.90 -31.44
CA PRO A 128 23.96 26.92 -32.23
C PRO A 128 24.79 27.58 -33.33
N GLU A 129 25.96 27.02 -33.64
CA GLU A 129 26.89 27.59 -34.63
C GLU A 129 26.29 27.73 -36.03
N ASN A 130 25.31 26.88 -36.37
CA ASN A 130 24.62 26.89 -37.66
C ASN A 130 23.39 27.81 -37.68
N TRP A 131 23.13 28.59 -36.62
CA TRP A 131 22.04 29.55 -36.55
C TRP A 131 22.55 30.96 -36.79
N GLN A 132 21.89 31.70 -37.68
CA GLN A 132 22.03 33.14 -37.83
C GLN A 132 20.77 33.81 -37.32
N VAL A 133 20.93 34.78 -36.41
CA VAL A 133 19.81 35.50 -35.78
C VAL A 133 19.87 36.97 -36.17
N SER A 134 18.81 37.48 -36.78
CA SER A 134 18.65 38.90 -37.11
C SER A 134 17.48 39.52 -36.35
N HIS A 135 17.56 40.82 -36.09
CA HIS A 135 16.47 41.57 -35.48
C HIS A 135 15.36 41.83 -36.51
N ALA A 136 14.11 41.57 -36.11
CA ALA A 136 12.93 41.95 -36.85
C ALA A 136 12.16 43.04 -36.09
N ASP A 137 11.15 43.63 -36.73
CA ASP A 137 10.25 44.60 -36.09
C ASP A 137 9.50 43.97 -34.90
N ASP A 138 9.06 44.81 -33.96
CA ASP A 138 8.22 44.45 -32.81
C ASP A 138 8.85 43.51 -31.76
N GLY A 139 10.20 43.45 -31.69
CA GLY A 139 10.91 42.64 -30.69
C GLY A 139 10.98 41.14 -31.03
N ALA A 140 10.55 40.78 -32.24
CA ALA A 140 10.78 39.46 -32.82
C ALA A 140 12.22 39.33 -33.35
N VAL A 141 12.67 38.10 -33.50
CA VAL A 141 13.91 37.73 -34.17
C VAL A 141 13.59 36.78 -35.32
N GLU A 142 14.34 36.91 -36.40
CA GLU A 142 14.33 35.95 -37.49
C GLU A 142 15.56 35.06 -37.36
N VAL A 143 15.35 33.75 -37.42
CA VAL A 143 16.40 32.73 -37.29
C VAL A 143 16.53 32.02 -38.62
N SER A 144 17.74 32.00 -39.18
CA SER A 144 18.10 31.20 -40.35
C SER A 144 19.03 30.08 -39.93
N ILE A 145 18.68 28.83 -40.26
CA ILE A 145 19.44 27.64 -39.92
C ILE A 145 20.06 27.05 -41.20
N SER A 146 21.36 26.78 -41.17
CA SER A 146 22.04 26.01 -42.22
C SER A 146 22.25 24.53 -41.80
N GLY A 147 22.07 23.61 -42.75
CA GLY A 147 22.28 22.17 -42.52
C GLY A 147 21.25 21.52 -41.59
N LYS A 148 21.72 20.57 -40.77
CA LYS A 148 20.87 19.73 -39.92
C LYS A 148 20.45 20.43 -38.64
N GLN A 149 19.19 20.24 -38.26
CA GLN A 149 18.64 20.67 -36.98
C GLN A 149 17.87 19.53 -36.33
N GLU A 150 18.08 19.34 -35.03
CA GLU A 150 17.31 18.41 -34.21
C GLU A 150 16.19 19.15 -33.47
N TRP A 151 14.98 18.61 -33.54
CA TRP A 151 13.79 19.10 -32.85
C TRP A 151 13.24 18.04 -31.92
N ARG A 152 12.66 18.46 -30.80
CA ARG A 152 11.83 17.60 -29.94
C ARG A 152 10.38 18.00 -30.11
N LEU A 153 9.55 17.08 -30.59
CA LEU A 153 8.12 17.32 -30.80
C LEU A 153 7.29 16.48 -29.83
N PRO A 154 6.25 17.06 -29.19
CA PRO A 154 5.29 16.29 -28.43
C PRO A 154 4.50 15.37 -29.36
N THR A 155 4.27 14.14 -28.91
CA THR A 155 3.48 13.13 -29.62
C THR A 155 2.84 12.18 -28.61
N THR A 156 2.17 11.14 -29.10
CA THR A 156 1.58 10.10 -28.27
C THR A 156 2.02 8.72 -28.74
N ARG A 157 1.96 7.73 -27.84
CA ARG A 157 2.28 6.33 -28.15
C ARG A 157 1.23 5.39 -27.56
N ASN A 158 0.87 4.39 -28.35
CA ASN A 158 0.10 3.25 -27.89
C ASN A 158 0.94 2.36 -26.97
N MET A 159 0.53 2.22 -25.71
CA MET A 159 1.22 1.38 -24.71
C MET A 159 0.75 -0.08 -24.80
N ALA A 160 1.64 -1.05 -24.53
CA ALA A 160 1.28 -2.47 -24.60
C ALA A 160 0.43 -2.94 -23.40
N VAL A 161 0.59 -2.30 -22.25
CA VAL A 161 -0.16 -2.60 -21.03
C VAL A 161 -1.39 -1.72 -20.96
N LYS A 162 -2.55 -2.33 -20.72
CA LYS A 162 -3.86 -1.67 -20.73
C LYS A 162 -4.61 -1.73 -19.40
N ALA A 163 -4.12 -2.52 -18.45
CA ALA A 163 -4.81 -2.79 -17.19
C ALA A 163 -3.98 -2.34 -15.98
N ALA A 164 -4.68 -1.89 -14.93
CA ALA A 164 -4.11 -1.62 -13.64
C ALA A 164 -5.14 -1.82 -12.51
N GLY A 165 -4.66 -2.11 -11.31
CA GLY A 165 -5.42 -2.00 -10.07
C GLY A 165 -5.52 -0.53 -9.66
N GLN A 166 -6.66 0.10 -9.91
CA GLN A 166 -6.89 1.53 -9.66
C GLN A 166 -7.91 1.68 -8.52
N LEU A 167 -7.79 2.73 -7.70
CA LEU A 167 -8.80 3.03 -6.67
C LEU A 167 -10.23 3.06 -7.27
N PRO A 168 -11.30 2.83 -6.48
CA PRO A 168 -12.67 2.93 -6.97
C PRO A 168 -12.90 4.22 -7.76
N SER A 169 -13.43 4.13 -8.98
CA SER A 169 -13.54 5.31 -9.85
C SER A 169 -14.40 6.39 -9.20
N GLY A 170 -13.95 7.65 -9.29
CA GLY A 170 -14.60 8.80 -8.64
C GLY A 170 -14.04 9.11 -7.25
N PHE A 171 -13.36 8.16 -6.61
CA PHE A 171 -12.65 8.41 -5.35
C PHE A 171 -11.30 9.07 -5.60
N GLU A 172 -11.17 10.32 -5.13
CA GLU A 172 -9.94 11.11 -5.27
C GLU A 172 -9.47 11.61 -3.89
N PRO A 173 -8.43 10.97 -3.29
CA PRO A 173 -7.92 11.35 -1.97
C PRO A 173 -7.56 12.83 -1.84
N GLY A 174 -7.05 13.42 -2.93
CA GLY A 174 -6.67 14.82 -2.99
C GLY A 174 -7.81 15.81 -2.79
N GLU A 175 -9.07 15.41 -2.97
CA GLU A 175 -10.23 16.28 -2.74
C GLU A 175 -10.66 16.35 -1.27
N LEU A 176 -10.21 15.41 -0.44
CA LEU A 176 -10.69 15.26 0.93
C LEU A 176 -10.02 16.21 1.94
N TYR A 177 -8.93 16.87 1.55
CA TYR A 177 -8.17 17.80 2.39
C TYR A 177 -7.33 18.76 1.52
N LYS A 178 -6.60 19.69 2.15
CA LYS A 178 -5.75 20.67 1.45
C LYS A 178 -4.47 20.01 0.89
N SER A 179 -4.60 19.25 -0.20
CA SER A 179 -3.57 18.39 -0.82
C SER A 179 -2.64 19.08 -1.83
N ARG A 180 -2.70 20.41 -1.96
CA ARG A 180 -2.03 21.14 -3.06
C ARG A 180 -0.51 20.86 -3.13
N PHE A 181 -0.04 20.47 -4.32
CA PHE A 181 1.36 20.11 -4.63
C PHE A 181 1.86 18.83 -3.94
N GLN A 182 0.96 18.00 -3.40
CA GLN A 182 1.34 16.71 -2.84
C GLN A 182 1.18 15.65 -3.93
N PRO A 183 2.22 14.85 -4.21
CA PRO A 183 2.10 13.70 -5.10
C PRO A 183 0.99 12.74 -4.65
N ARG A 184 0.34 12.05 -5.59
CA ARG A 184 -0.75 11.11 -5.32
C ARG A 184 -0.41 10.10 -4.22
N GLY A 185 0.82 9.55 -4.19
CA GLY A 185 1.23 8.61 -3.14
C GLY A 185 1.25 9.21 -1.73
N LEU A 186 1.50 10.51 -1.56
CA LEU A 186 1.39 11.17 -0.26
C LEU A 186 -0.07 11.44 0.14
N GLN A 187 -0.94 11.65 -0.86
CA GLN A 187 -2.38 11.74 -0.61
C GLN A 187 -2.95 10.41 -0.13
N LEU A 188 -2.50 9.30 -0.73
CA LEU A 188 -2.81 7.95 -0.26
C LEU A 188 -2.26 7.68 1.14
N ALA A 189 -1.01 8.09 1.42
CA ALA A 189 -0.39 7.93 2.74
C ALA A 189 -1.22 8.60 3.84
N LEU A 190 -1.60 9.87 3.64
CA LEU A 190 -2.43 10.62 4.59
C LEU A 190 -3.80 9.98 4.81
N PHE A 191 -4.46 9.56 3.73
CA PHE A 191 -5.74 8.86 3.82
C PHE A 191 -5.61 7.55 4.60
N GLY A 192 -4.68 6.67 4.19
CA GLY A 192 -4.54 5.34 4.76
C GLY A 192 -4.12 5.36 6.23
N ALA A 193 -3.22 6.27 6.61
CA ALA A 193 -2.84 6.43 8.00
C ALA A 193 -3.99 7.00 8.85
N THR A 194 -4.77 7.95 8.32
CA THR A 194 -5.96 8.44 9.03
C THR A 194 -6.98 7.34 9.25
N ASP A 195 -7.27 6.55 8.21
CA ASP A 195 -8.20 5.43 8.28
C ASP A 195 -7.76 4.41 9.35
N ALA A 196 -6.48 4.06 9.37
CA ALA A 196 -5.92 3.15 10.36
C ALA A 196 -5.98 3.71 11.79
N VAL A 197 -5.61 4.97 12.00
CA VAL A 197 -5.63 5.62 13.33
C VAL A 197 -7.06 5.72 13.86
N ARG A 198 -8.02 6.14 13.02
CA ARG A 198 -9.42 6.24 13.43
C ARG A 198 -10.06 4.88 13.68
N SER A 199 -9.61 3.83 13.00
CA SER A 199 -10.10 2.46 13.24
C SER A 199 -9.76 1.92 14.63
N VAL A 200 -8.80 2.53 15.35
CA VAL A 200 -8.43 2.12 16.72
C VAL A 200 -9.60 2.38 17.70
N GLY A 201 -10.47 3.36 17.42
CA GLY A 201 -11.56 3.72 18.33
C GLY A 201 -11.09 4.39 19.63
N ILE A 202 -9.84 4.86 19.67
CA ILE A 202 -9.24 5.58 20.79
C ILE A 202 -8.74 6.91 20.26
N ASP A 203 -9.06 8.00 20.96
CA ASP A 203 -8.52 9.31 20.61
C ASP A 203 -6.99 9.30 20.67
N TRP A 204 -6.33 9.84 19.64
CA TRP A 204 -4.88 9.76 19.52
C TRP A 204 -4.16 10.45 20.68
N GLN A 205 -4.73 11.52 21.25
CA GLN A 205 -4.13 12.17 22.43
C GLN A 205 -4.15 11.25 23.64
N THR A 206 -5.19 10.43 23.82
CA THR A 206 -5.25 9.43 24.90
C THR A 206 -4.11 8.41 24.78
N ILE A 207 -3.76 8.02 23.55
CA ILE A 207 -2.61 7.15 23.29
C ILE A 207 -1.31 7.88 23.65
N CYS A 208 -1.12 9.12 23.18
CA CYS A 208 0.05 9.93 23.49
C CYS A 208 0.25 10.16 24.99
N ASP A 209 -0.83 10.35 25.76
CA ASP A 209 -0.76 10.57 27.21
C ASP A 209 -0.33 9.30 27.98
N ALA A 210 -0.56 8.12 27.39
CA ALA A 210 -0.24 6.83 27.98
C ALA A 210 1.21 6.37 27.72
N VAL A 211 1.96 7.06 26.87
CA VAL A 211 3.33 6.68 26.49
C VAL A 211 4.29 7.88 26.57
N GLN A 212 5.59 7.61 26.59
CA GLN A 212 6.60 8.66 26.40
C GLN A 212 6.64 9.08 24.92
N PRO A 213 6.99 10.34 24.61
CA PRO A 213 7.04 10.82 23.23
C PRO A 213 7.88 9.94 22.29
N ASP A 214 8.96 9.36 22.79
CA ASP A 214 9.86 8.50 22.02
C ASP A 214 9.40 7.03 21.94
N GLU A 215 8.40 6.60 22.72
CA GLU A 215 7.82 5.26 22.65
C GLU A 215 6.84 5.07 21.48
N THR A 216 6.55 6.12 20.71
CA THR A 216 5.77 6.05 19.46
C THR A 216 6.68 6.02 18.25
N GLY A 217 6.39 5.16 17.27
CA GLY A 217 7.15 5.06 16.02
C GLY A 217 6.30 5.05 14.76
N VAL A 218 6.79 5.65 13.68
CA VAL A 218 6.20 5.55 12.33
C VAL A 218 7.16 4.85 11.38
N TYR A 219 6.68 3.79 10.75
CA TYR A 219 7.46 2.94 9.84
C TYR A 219 6.76 2.89 8.49
N ALA A 220 7.09 3.80 7.58
CA ALA A 220 6.43 3.84 6.29
C ALA A 220 7.34 4.28 5.14
N SER A 221 7.07 3.75 3.96
CA SER A 221 7.88 4.01 2.78
C SER A 221 7.10 3.87 1.47
N SER A 222 7.75 4.28 0.39
CA SER A 222 7.43 3.94 -0.99
C SER A 222 8.68 3.26 -1.58
N ALA A 223 8.52 2.33 -2.53
CA ALA A 223 9.65 1.65 -3.14
C ALA A 223 10.34 2.53 -4.19
N MET A 224 9.55 3.30 -4.94
CA MET A 224 10.02 4.04 -6.11
C MET A 224 10.27 5.53 -5.82
N GLY A 225 9.78 6.02 -4.67
CA GLY A 225 9.61 7.44 -4.43
C GLY A 225 8.37 7.99 -5.14
N GLN A 226 8.15 9.30 -5.05
CA GLN A 226 6.95 9.91 -5.62
C GLN A 226 7.22 10.39 -7.04
N LEU A 227 6.91 9.55 -8.03
CA LEU A 227 7.33 9.76 -9.43
C LEU A 227 6.35 10.57 -10.29
N ALA A 228 5.28 11.12 -9.70
CA ALA A 228 4.40 12.07 -10.37
C ALA A 228 5.05 13.46 -10.51
N ASP A 229 4.38 14.37 -11.23
CA ASP A 229 4.86 15.73 -11.53
C ASP A 229 5.10 16.59 -10.28
N GLU A 230 4.33 16.38 -9.21
CA GLU A 230 4.52 17.06 -7.92
C GLU A 230 5.77 16.60 -7.17
N GLY A 231 6.38 15.48 -7.57
CA GLY A 231 7.55 14.86 -6.95
C GLY A 231 8.75 14.72 -7.89
N LEU A 232 9.42 13.57 -7.84
CA LEU A 232 10.61 13.29 -8.63
C LEU A 232 10.34 13.23 -10.14
N GLY A 233 9.12 12.91 -10.58
CA GLY A 233 8.78 12.93 -12.01
C GLY A 233 9.01 14.30 -12.60
N GLY A 234 8.37 15.31 -12.01
CA GLY A 234 8.53 16.70 -12.38
C GLY A 234 9.96 17.21 -12.18
N LEU A 235 10.67 16.79 -11.13
CA LEU A 235 12.09 17.11 -10.93
C LEU A 235 12.93 16.71 -12.15
N MET A 236 12.74 15.48 -12.65
CA MET A 236 13.56 14.90 -13.72
C MET A 236 13.17 15.39 -15.11
N THR A 237 11.90 15.75 -15.32
CA THR A 237 11.37 16.13 -16.64
C THR A 237 11.29 17.63 -16.85
N SER A 238 11.18 18.46 -15.80
CA SER A 238 10.88 19.90 -15.95
C SER A 238 11.81 20.63 -16.91
N ARG A 239 13.14 20.43 -16.79
CA ARG A 239 14.12 21.07 -17.68
C ARG A 239 14.05 20.53 -19.11
N GLN A 240 13.72 19.26 -19.29
CA GLN A 240 13.58 18.63 -20.60
C GLN A 240 12.32 19.10 -21.34
N LEU A 241 11.27 19.48 -20.58
CA LEU A 241 10.02 20.03 -21.09
C LEU A 241 10.01 21.57 -21.21
N GLY A 242 11.15 22.23 -20.99
CA GLY A 242 11.28 23.69 -21.10
C GLY A 242 10.83 24.48 -19.86
N GLY A 243 10.48 23.80 -18.77
CA GLY A 243 10.17 24.38 -17.47
C GLY A 243 11.38 24.46 -16.52
N ARG A 244 11.09 24.64 -15.24
CA ARG A 244 12.07 24.55 -14.15
C ARG A 244 11.47 23.72 -13.00
N PRO A 245 12.28 22.93 -12.28
CA PRO A 245 11.80 22.25 -11.09
C PRO A 245 11.25 23.24 -10.05
N THR A 246 10.25 22.81 -9.29
CA THR A 246 9.70 23.58 -8.16
C THR A 246 10.49 23.33 -6.88
N SER A 247 10.30 24.18 -5.86
CA SER A 247 10.93 23.98 -4.55
C SER A 247 10.41 22.75 -3.79
N LYS A 248 9.30 22.13 -4.25
CA LYS A 248 8.65 21.01 -3.56
C LYS A 248 8.95 19.64 -4.16
N GLN A 249 9.29 19.57 -5.44
CA GLN A 249 9.47 18.31 -6.16
C GLN A 249 10.56 17.41 -5.57
N VAL A 250 11.69 18.00 -5.12
CA VAL A 250 12.75 17.25 -4.44
C VAL A 250 12.27 16.69 -3.10
N PRO A 251 11.86 17.52 -2.11
CA PRO A 251 11.49 17.00 -0.79
C PRO A 251 10.26 16.09 -0.84
N MET A 252 9.21 16.45 -1.58
CA MET A 252 7.99 15.63 -1.70
C MET A 252 8.23 14.32 -2.44
N GLY A 253 9.33 14.23 -3.19
CA GLY A 253 9.70 13.08 -4.00
C GLY A 253 10.28 11.89 -3.24
N LEU A 254 10.79 12.11 -2.02
CA LEU A 254 11.61 11.13 -1.31
C LEU A 254 10.81 9.89 -0.90
N THR A 255 11.51 8.75 -0.82
CA THR A 255 10.91 7.46 -0.48
C THR A 255 10.33 7.42 0.94
N SER A 256 10.89 8.23 1.85
CA SER A 256 10.47 8.36 3.26
C SER A 256 9.26 9.26 3.48
N MET A 257 8.88 10.07 2.48
CA MET A 257 7.79 11.03 2.66
C MET A 257 6.46 10.43 3.13
N PRO A 258 6.09 9.17 2.80
CA PRO A 258 4.94 8.53 3.44
C PRO A 258 5.03 8.43 4.97
N ALA A 259 6.20 8.17 5.56
CA ALA A 259 6.39 8.25 7.02
C ALA A 259 6.42 9.69 7.50
N ASP A 260 7.18 10.55 6.83
CA ASP A 260 7.37 11.93 7.26
C ASP A 260 6.06 12.73 7.28
N PHE A 261 5.16 12.48 6.33
CA PHE A 261 3.81 13.07 6.30
C PHE A 261 2.93 12.56 7.43
N VAL A 262 3.03 11.27 7.78
CA VAL A 262 2.27 10.70 8.90
C VAL A 262 2.76 11.29 10.21
N ASN A 263 4.08 11.38 10.40
CA ASN A 263 4.67 12.06 11.56
C ASN A 263 4.19 13.51 11.66
N ALA A 264 4.42 14.30 10.60
CA ALA A 264 4.25 15.75 10.64
C ALA A 264 2.79 16.21 10.61
N TYR A 265 1.91 15.50 9.90
CA TYR A 265 0.58 16.01 9.57
C TYR A 265 -0.57 15.11 10.01
N VAL A 266 -0.33 13.86 10.40
CA VAL A 266 -1.37 12.98 10.97
C VAL A 266 -1.23 12.93 12.49
N LEU A 267 -0.08 12.46 12.98
CA LEU A 267 0.11 12.14 14.40
C LEU A 267 0.67 13.31 15.21
N GLY A 268 1.49 14.16 14.58
CA GLY A 268 2.34 15.11 15.31
C GLY A 268 3.44 14.39 16.10
N ASN A 269 3.90 13.23 15.62
CA ASN A 269 4.81 12.33 16.33
C ASN A 269 6.21 12.94 16.49
N LEU A 270 6.75 12.86 17.72
CA LEU A 270 8.13 13.26 18.05
C LEU A 270 9.07 12.05 18.21
N GLY A 271 8.51 10.84 18.23
CA GLY A 271 9.28 9.63 18.45
C GLY A 271 9.97 9.10 17.19
N HIS A 272 10.15 7.79 17.14
CA HIS A 272 10.94 7.12 16.11
C HIS A 272 10.31 7.26 14.72
N THR A 273 11.16 7.36 13.70
CA THR A 273 10.73 7.28 12.30
C THR A 273 11.71 6.44 11.49
N GLU A 274 11.18 5.58 10.63
CA GLU A 274 11.99 4.74 9.76
C GLU A 274 11.29 4.47 8.44
N SER A 275 12.06 4.44 7.36
CA SER A 275 11.57 4.13 6.01
C SER A 275 12.49 3.09 5.38
N VAL A 276 12.05 1.83 5.38
CA VAL A 276 12.80 0.71 4.80
C VAL A 276 12.22 0.35 3.43
N ALA A 277 13.09 0.23 2.43
CA ALA A 277 12.72 -0.21 1.09
C ALA A 277 13.31 -1.59 0.80
N GLY A 278 12.42 -2.58 0.64
CA GLY A 278 12.71 -3.97 0.27
C GLY A 278 12.10 -4.33 -1.08
N ALA A 279 12.09 -3.39 -2.04
CA ALA A 279 11.34 -3.49 -3.29
C ALA A 279 9.85 -3.83 -3.03
N CYS A 280 9.32 -4.85 -3.69
CA CYS A 280 7.94 -5.33 -3.52
C CYS A 280 7.63 -5.96 -2.15
N ALA A 281 8.63 -6.14 -1.27
CA ALA A 281 8.46 -6.65 0.09
C ALA A 281 8.54 -5.55 1.17
N SER A 282 8.56 -4.27 0.79
CA SER A 282 8.86 -3.13 1.68
C SER A 282 7.96 -3.05 2.91
N PHE A 283 6.65 -3.31 2.80
CA PHE A 283 5.77 -3.28 3.98
C PHE A 283 6.20 -4.29 5.05
N LEU A 284 6.62 -5.51 4.69
CA LEU A 284 7.15 -6.47 5.68
C LEU A 284 8.51 -6.05 6.26
N TYR A 285 9.31 -5.27 5.53
CA TYR A 285 10.56 -4.73 6.07
C TYR A 285 10.27 -3.67 7.14
N ASN A 286 9.33 -2.75 6.88
CA ASN A 286 8.85 -1.79 7.88
C ASN A 286 8.22 -2.51 9.08
N LEU A 287 7.41 -3.55 8.84
CA LEU A 287 6.80 -4.35 9.90
C LEU A 287 7.83 -5.08 10.76
N ARG A 288 8.90 -5.62 10.16
CA ARG A 288 10.00 -6.24 10.89
C ARG A 288 10.66 -5.25 11.84
N ALA A 289 10.95 -4.03 11.38
CA ALA A 289 11.55 -2.98 12.21
C ALA A 289 10.65 -2.65 13.41
N ALA A 290 9.37 -2.37 13.17
CA ALA A 290 8.39 -2.09 14.22
C ALA A 290 8.21 -3.24 15.22
N VAL A 291 8.13 -4.49 14.75
CA VAL A 291 8.03 -5.68 15.60
C VAL A 291 9.28 -5.87 16.46
N SER A 292 10.47 -5.62 15.89
CA SER A 292 11.73 -5.68 16.64
C SER A 292 11.76 -4.64 17.77
N ASP A 293 11.33 -3.42 17.48
CA ASP A 293 11.30 -2.30 18.41
C ASP A 293 10.26 -2.47 19.53
N ILE A 294 9.08 -3.02 19.23
CA ILE A 294 8.09 -3.36 20.26
C ILE A 294 8.60 -4.51 21.14
N ARG A 295 9.20 -5.54 20.54
CA ARG A 295 9.70 -6.70 21.28
C ARG A 295 10.88 -6.38 22.19
N SER A 296 11.70 -5.40 21.84
CA SER A 296 12.81 -4.92 22.66
C SER A 296 12.37 -3.96 23.77
N GLY A 297 11.13 -3.45 23.71
CA GLY A 297 10.62 -2.41 24.60
C GLY A 297 11.07 -1.00 24.22
N ALA A 298 11.72 -0.83 23.06
CA ALA A 298 12.10 0.49 22.57
C ALA A 298 10.86 1.35 22.22
N ARG A 299 9.79 0.70 21.74
CA ARG A 299 8.53 1.36 21.36
C ARG A 299 7.34 0.61 21.93
N ARG A 300 6.29 1.36 22.26
CA ARG A 300 5.01 0.84 22.74
C ARG A 300 3.91 0.96 21.70
N VAL A 301 4.02 1.92 20.79
CA VAL A 301 3.07 2.15 19.68
C VAL A 301 3.83 2.26 18.37
N ALA A 302 3.37 1.57 17.32
CA ALA A 302 3.94 1.69 15.99
C ALA A 302 2.86 1.81 14.91
N VAL A 303 2.94 2.85 14.08
CA VAL A 303 2.14 3.00 12.86
C VAL A 303 2.99 2.52 11.69
N VAL A 304 2.62 1.38 11.11
CA VAL A 304 3.38 0.71 10.06
C VAL A 304 2.60 0.75 8.76
N GLY A 305 3.21 1.22 7.68
CA GLY A 305 2.53 1.25 6.39
C GLY A 305 3.43 1.41 5.18
N CYS A 306 2.80 1.52 4.02
CA CYS A 306 3.42 1.95 2.78
C CYS A 306 2.35 2.62 1.91
N ALA A 307 2.78 3.52 1.02
CA ALA A 307 1.90 4.16 0.04
C ALA A 307 2.61 4.28 -1.31
N GLU A 308 1.95 3.84 -2.38
CA GLU A 308 2.51 3.87 -3.73
C GLU A 308 1.42 4.15 -4.77
N ALA A 309 1.71 5.07 -5.69
CA ALA A 309 0.82 5.43 -6.81
C ALA A 309 1.58 5.32 -8.16
N PRO A 310 1.91 4.10 -8.61
CA PRO A 310 2.85 3.90 -9.72
C PRO A 310 2.20 3.88 -11.11
N ILE A 311 0.90 4.18 -11.23
CA ILE A 311 0.15 4.14 -12.50
C ILE A 311 0.48 5.38 -13.35
N LEU A 312 1.71 5.41 -13.84
CA LEU A 312 2.28 6.48 -14.66
C LEU A 312 2.89 5.86 -15.93
N PRO A 313 2.81 6.51 -17.10
CA PRO A 313 3.29 5.96 -18.37
C PRO A 313 4.75 5.47 -18.32
N GLU A 314 5.65 6.23 -17.70
CA GLU A 314 7.08 5.95 -17.63
C GLU A 314 7.36 4.68 -16.81
N ILE A 315 6.61 4.48 -15.73
CA ILE A 315 6.76 3.33 -14.84
C ILE A 315 6.20 2.08 -15.52
N MET A 316 5.05 2.23 -16.15
CA MET A 316 4.41 1.17 -16.91
C MET A 316 5.30 0.72 -18.08
N GLU A 317 5.90 1.65 -18.82
CA GLU A 317 6.89 1.33 -19.86
C GLU A 317 8.15 0.67 -19.29
N GLY A 318 8.68 1.18 -18.17
CA GLY A 318 9.86 0.62 -17.52
C GLY A 318 9.70 -0.86 -17.16
N TYR A 319 8.61 -1.23 -16.47
CA TYR A 319 8.33 -2.62 -16.13
C TYR A 319 7.91 -3.47 -17.35
N THR A 320 7.28 -2.88 -18.37
CA THR A 320 7.00 -3.56 -19.64
C THR A 320 8.29 -3.97 -20.34
N ASN A 321 9.30 -3.10 -20.37
CA ASN A 321 10.61 -3.39 -20.96
C ASN A 321 11.38 -4.48 -20.21
N MET A 322 11.03 -4.73 -18.95
CA MET A 322 11.52 -5.87 -18.16
C MET A 322 10.74 -7.16 -18.40
N THR A 323 9.76 -7.15 -19.31
CA THR A 323 8.79 -8.23 -19.53
C THR A 323 8.10 -8.67 -18.24
N ALA A 324 7.84 -7.71 -17.35
CA ALA A 324 7.32 -7.99 -16.02
C ALA A 324 5.80 -7.80 -15.92
N LEU A 325 5.22 -6.96 -16.78
CA LEU A 325 3.79 -6.67 -16.80
C LEU A 325 3.03 -7.51 -17.82
N ALA A 326 1.79 -7.87 -17.50
CA ALA A 326 0.88 -8.48 -18.45
C ALA A 326 0.47 -7.48 -19.55
N THR A 327 0.79 -7.79 -20.81
CA THR A 327 0.36 -6.98 -21.97
C THR A 327 -0.96 -7.49 -22.56
N GLU A 328 -1.71 -6.60 -23.21
CA GLU A 328 -2.97 -6.96 -23.89
C GLU A 328 -2.78 -8.08 -24.92
N ALA A 329 -1.67 -8.03 -25.67
CA ALA A 329 -1.35 -9.03 -26.69
C ALA A 329 -1.09 -10.41 -26.08
N GLU A 330 -0.32 -10.49 -24.99
CA GLU A 330 -0.05 -11.76 -24.31
C GLU A 330 -1.29 -12.33 -23.64
N MET A 331 -2.09 -11.50 -22.98
CA MET A 331 -3.34 -11.94 -22.34
C MET A 331 -4.37 -12.45 -23.37
N THR A 332 -4.49 -11.75 -24.50
CA THR A 332 -5.31 -12.21 -25.64
C THR A 332 -4.81 -13.55 -26.18
N ALA A 333 -3.49 -13.74 -26.28
CA ALA A 333 -2.90 -15.01 -26.71
C ALA A 333 -3.18 -16.16 -25.73
N LEU A 334 -3.36 -15.87 -24.44
CA LEU A 334 -3.81 -16.80 -23.41
C LEU A 334 -5.33 -17.03 -23.42
N GLY A 335 -6.06 -16.47 -24.39
CA GLY A 335 -7.48 -16.74 -24.63
C GLY A 335 -8.46 -15.86 -23.88
N ASP A 336 -8.01 -14.79 -23.22
CA ASP A 336 -8.92 -13.88 -22.52
C ASP A 336 -8.42 -12.43 -22.58
N GLY A 337 -9.26 -11.59 -23.17
CA GLY A 337 -9.00 -10.17 -23.39
C GLY A 337 -9.60 -9.25 -22.33
N ASP A 338 -10.32 -9.76 -21.32
CA ASP A 338 -10.89 -8.92 -20.25
C ASP A 338 -9.80 -8.42 -19.30
N PRO A 339 -9.51 -7.11 -19.25
CA PRO A 339 -8.52 -6.53 -18.35
C PRO A 339 -8.71 -6.93 -16.89
N ARG A 340 -9.95 -7.19 -16.46
CA ARG A 340 -10.29 -7.58 -15.08
C ARG A 340 -9.68 -8.91 -14.66
N ARG A 341 -9.31 -9.75 -15.62
CA ARG A 341 -8.72 -11.08 -15.39
C ARG A 341 -7.23 -11.15 -15.72
N TYR A 342 -6.55 -10.01 -15.92
CA TYR A 342 -5.14 -10.02 -16.34
C TYR A 342 -4.18 -10.54 -15.25
N SER A 343 -4.52 -10.36 -13.98
CA SER A 343 -3.73 -10.94 -12.88
C SER A 343 -4.27 -12.33 -12.54
N ARG A 344 -3.54 -13.38 -12.93
CA ARG A 344 -3.87 -14.80 -12.71
C ARG A 344 -2.77 -15.51 -11.93
N PRO A 345 -2.57 -15.20 -10.63
CA PRO A 345 -1.59 -15.89 -9.80
C PRO A 345 -1.78 -17.41 -9.86
N PHE A 346 -0.71 -18.16 -10.14
CA PHE A 346 -0.72 -19.63 -10.27
C PHE A 346 -1.50 -20.24 -11.45
N GLY A 347 -2.23 -19.45 -12.23
CA GLY A 347 -2.86 -19.89 -13.47
C GLY A 347 -1.95 -19.67 -14.69
N GLU A 348 -2.52 -19.83 -15.88
CA GLU A 348 -1.89 -19.36 -17.12
C GLU A 348 -1.83 -17.84 -17.15
N ASN A 349 -0.61 -17.29 -17.13
CA ASN A 349 -0.35 -15.86 -16.93
C ASN A 349 0.86 -15.37 -17.74
N ALA A 350 0.95 -14.04 -17.90
CA ALA A 350 1.99 -13.40 -18.71
C ALA A 350 2.87 -12.39 -17.93
N GLY A 351 2.39 -11.90 -16.79
CA GLY A 351 3.06 -10.85 -16.04
C GLY A 351 2.17 -10.33 -14.92
N PHE A 352 2.74 -9.50 -14.03
CA PHE A 352 1.95 -8.87 -12.99
C PHE A 352 1.13 -7.70 -13.55
N VAL A 353 0.05 -7.33 -12.87
CA VAL A 353 -0.71 -6.11 -13.16
C VAL A 353 -0.32 -5.05 -12.14
N MET A 354 0.08 -3.87 -12.56
CA MET A 354 0.43 -2.78 -11.64
C MET A 354 -0.79 -2.29 -10.86
N GLY A 355 -0.63 -1.95 -9.58
CA GLY A 355 -1.69 -1.35 -8.78
C GLY A 355 -1.20 -0.14 -7.97
N GLU A 356 -2.13 0.68 -7.50
CA GLU A 356 -1.89 1.71 -6.49
C GLU A 356 -2.57 1.34 -5.16
N SER A 357 -1.94 1.67 -4.04
CA SER A 357 -2.47 1.35 -2.71
C SER A 357 -1.77 2.17 -1.63
N ALA A 358 -2.46 2.38 -0.50
CA ALA A 358 -1.84 2.70 0.77
C ALA A 358 -2.46 1.86 1.88
N GLN A 359 -1.61 1.22 2.67
CA GLN A 359 -2.05 0.33 3.75
C GLN A 359 -1.26 0.65 5.01
N TYR A 360 -1.96 0.76 6.13
CA TYR A 360 -1.40 1.06 7.44
C TYR A 360 -2.03 0.17 8.52
N ILE A 361 -1.20 -0.32 9.43
CA ILE A 361 -1.62 -0.96 10.67
C ILE A 361 -1.08 -0.18 11.87
N VAL A 362 -1.83 -0.19 12.96
CA VAL A 362 -1.41 0.34 14.25
C VAL A 362 -1.11 -0.85 15.16
N LEU A 363 0.12 -0.93 15.63
CA LEU A 363 0.58 -1.91 16.60
C LEU A 363 0.69 -1.28 17.98
N MET A 364 0.32 -2.04 19.00
CA MET A 364 0.66 -1.75 20.38
C MET A 364 1.43 -2.94 20.99
N ASP A 365 2.22 -2.66 22.01
CA ASP A 365 2.59 -3.70 22.97
C ASP A 365 1.34 -4.26 23.67
N ASP A 366 1.37 -5.53 24.06
CA ASP A 366 0.20 -6.20 24.63
C ASP A 366 -0.26 -5.60 25.95
N ALA A 367 0.62 -5.01 26.76
CA ALA A 367 0.22 -4.38 28.02
C ALA A 367 -0.50 -3.05 27.78
N LEU A 368 -0.01 -2.21 26.85
CA LEU A 368 -0.68 -0.96 26.47
C LEU A 368 -2.06 -1.21 25.85
N ALA A 369 -2.19 -2.24 25.01
CA ALA A 369 -3.49 -2.59 24.43
C ALA A 369 -4.52 -2.96 25.51
N ILE A 370 -4.08 -3.70 26.55
CA ILE A 370 -4.91 -4.04 27.72
C ILE A 370 -5.23 -2.79 28.57
N GLU A 371 -4.22 -1.95 28.81
CA GLU A 371 -4.34 -0.69 29.56
C GLU A 371 -5.42 0.22 28.94
N LEU A 372 -5.35 0.44 27.63
CA LEU A 372 -6.23 1.36 26.91
C LEU A 372 -7.57 0.74 26.46
N GLY A 373 -7.74 -0.57 26.61
CA GLY A 373 -8.94 -1.24 26.12
C GLY A 373 -8.99 -1.37 24.60
N ALA A 374 -7.85 -1.39 23.91
CA ALA A 374 -7.83 -1.47 22.46
C ALA A 374 -8.39 -2.80 21.93
N ASP A 375 -9.08 -2.78 20.78
CA ASP A 375 -9.50 -4.00 20.11
C ASP A 375 -8.29 -4.76 19.54
N ILE A 376 -8.45 -6.06 19.27
CA ILE A 376 -7.36 -6.93 18.83
C ILE A 376 -7.75 -7.62 17.52
N PHE A 377 -7.20 -7.13 16.41
CA PHE A 377 -7.46 -7.67 15.08
C PHE A 377 -6.54 -8.84 14.71
N GLY A 378 -5.40 -8.95 15.39
CA GLY A 378 -4.42 -10.01 15.22
C GLY A 378 -3.13 -9.72 15.99
N ALA A 379 -2.15 -10.59 15.83
CA ALA A 379 -0.81 -10.38 16.40
C ALA A 379 0.29 -10.78 15.42
N VAL A 380 1.42 -10.07 15.48
CA VAL A 380 2.58 -10.32 14.60
C VAL A 380 3.78 -10.70 15.48
N PRO A 381 3.96 -12.00 15.78
CA PRO A 381 5.06 -12.43 16.65
C PRO A 381 6.44 -12.23 16.01
N ASP A 382 6.54 -12.35 14.68
CA ASP A 382 7.82 -12.19 13.97
C ASP A 382 7.64 -11.93 12.46
N VAL A 383 8.68 -11.35 11.86
CA VAL A 383 8.83 -11.20 10.41
C VAL A 383 10.26 -11.56 10.02
N HIS A 384 10.39 -12.56 9.16
CA HIS A 384 11.70 -13.03 8.68
C HIS A 384 12.05 -12.40 7.35
N VAL A 385 13.27 -11.91 7.22
CA VAL A 385 13.81 -11.27 6.01
C VAL A 385 15.15 -11.91 5.68
N ASP A 386 15.30 -12.43 4.47
CA ASP A 386 16.50 -13.15 4.05
C ASP A 386 16.83 -12.87 2.57
N ALA A 387 18.10 -12.56 2.30
CA ALA A 387 18.59 -12.26 0.95
C ALA A 387 18.92 -13.53 0.14
N ASP A 388 19.12 -13.36 -1.17
CA ASP A 388 19.37 -14.48 -2.10
C ASP A 388 20.84 -14.93 -2.21
N GLY A 389 21.79 -14.18 -1.66
CA GLY A 389 23.23 -14.41 -1.89
C GLY A 389 23.69 -13.98 -3.28
N VAL A 390 24.62 -14.73 -3.89
CA VAL A 390 25.19 -14.39 -5.22
C VAL A 390 24.14 -14.62 -6.33
N LYS A 391 23.88 -13.59 -7.15
CA LYS A 391 22.85 -13.61 -8.21
C LYS A 391 23.43 -13.45 -9.61
N LYS A 392 22.72 -13.98 -10.61
CA LYS A 392 22.96 -13.69 -12.04
C LYS A 392 22.27 -12.37 -12.44
N SER A 393 20.94 -12.39 -12.50
CA SER A 393 20.13 -11.19 -12.72
C SER A 393 19.68 -10.61 -11.39
N ILE A 394 19.68 -9.27 -11.28
CA ILE A 394 19.20 -8.55 -10.10
C ILE A 394 17.70 -8.76 -9.85
N SER A 395 16.91 -8.94 -10.92
CA SER A 395 15.45 -9.11 -10.85
C SER A 395 14.98 -10.57 -10.78
N GLY A 396 15.87 -11.52 -11.06
CA GLY A 396 15.51 -12.95 -11.03
C GLY A 396 15.24 -13.44 -9.60
N PRO A 397 14.39 -14.48 -9.41
CA PRO A 397 14.15 -15.07 -8.09
C PRO A 397 15.40 -15.77 -7.53
N GLY A 398 15.40 -16.08 -6.23
CA GLY A 398 16.50 -16.78 -5.57
C GLY A 398 16.10 -17.49 -4.27
N PRO A 399 17.09 -18.06 -3.55
CA PRO A 399 16.85 -19.00 -2.47
C PRO A 399 16.45 -18.36 -1.13
N GLY A 400 16.55 -17.04 -0.96
CA GLY A 400 16.31 -16.38 0.32
C GLY A 400 14.90 -16.65 0.87
N ASN A 401 13.91 -16.79 -0.01
CA ASN A 401 12.53 -17.07 0.41
C ASN A 401 12.33 -18.46 1.02
N TYR A 402 13.18 -19.46 0.73
CA TYR A 402 13.14 -20.73 1.47
C TYR A 402 13.43 -20.52 2.96
N ILE A 403 14.35 -19.59 3.27
CA ILE A 403 14.77 -19.30 4.64
C ILE A 403 13.69 -18.48 5.34
N SER A 404 13.23 -17.36 4.74
CA SER A 404 12.24 -16.50 5.38
C SER A 404 10.94 -17.27 5.65
N PHE A 405 10.48 -18.04 4.66
CA PHE A 405 9.22 -18.79 4.77
C PHE A 405 9.35 -19.96 5.75
N GLY A 406 10.44 -20.74 5.67
CA GLY A 406 10.68 -21.85 6.61
C GLY A 406 10.81 -21.39 8.06
N LYS A 407 11.48 -20.26 8.32
CA LYS A 407 11.55 -19.65 9.66
C LYS A 407 10.20 -19.19 10.16
N ALA A 408 9.37 -18.58 9.29
CA ALA A 408 8.02 -18.14 9.67
C ALA A 408 7.14 -19.33 10.11
N VAL A 409 7.15 -20.43 9.34
CA VAL A 409 6.41 -21.66 9.69
C VAL A 409 6.93 -22.26 11.00
N ALA A 410 8.26 -22.27 11.21
CA ALA A 410 8.86 -22.71 12.47
C ALA A 410 8.43 -21.83 13.66
N THR A 411 8.39 -20.50 13.51
CA THR A 411 7.91 -19.57 14.54
C THR A 411 6.48 -19.90 14.93
N ALA A 412 5.56 -20.04 13.97
CA ALA A 412 4.16 -20.37 14.26
C ALA A 412 4.03 -21.73 14.97
N ARG A 413 4.74 -22.77 14.51
CA ARG A 413 4.76 -24.09 15.16
C ARG A 413 5.26 -24.01 16.59
N ASN A 414 6.32 -23.24 16.85
CA ASN A 414 6.90 -23.13 18.18
C ASN A 414 5.97 -22.41 19.17
N ILE A 415 5.06 -21.55 18.70
CA ILE A 415 4.14 -20.79 19.54
C ILE A 415 2.78 -21.50 19.71
N LEU A 416 2.20 -22.03 18.61
CA LEU A 416 0.85 -22.59 18.58
C LEU A 416 0.79 -24.12 18.40
N GLY A 417 1.93 -24.77 18.17
CA GLY A 417 2.03 -26.20 17.96
C GLY A 417 1.88 -26.65 16.50
N GLU A 418 2.18 -27.93 16.23
CA GLU A 418 2.13 -28.51 14.89
C GLU A 418 0.72 -28.55 14.30
N GLU A 419 -0.29 -28.87 15.13
CA GLU A 419 -1.68 -28.96 14.69
C GLU A 419 -2.21 -27.63 14.15
N ALA A 420 -1.91 -26.51 14.82
CA ALA A 420 -2.31 -25.19 14.37
C ALA A 420 -1.72 -24.87 12.99
N VAL A 421 -0.46 -25.25 12.75
CA VAL A 421 0.21 -25.03 11.46
C VAL A 421 -0.33 -25.97 10.37
N ARG A 422 -0.54 -27.25 10.67
CA ARG A 422 -1.00 -28.24 9.68
C ARG A 422 -2.44 -28.03 9.24
N GLU A 423 -3.34 -27.79 10.19
CA GLU A 423 -4.78 -27.82 9.93
C GLU A 423 -5.38 -26.41 9.87
N ARG A 424 -4.84 -25.48 10.66
CA ARG A 424 -5.45 -24.17 10.92
C ARG A 424 -4.59 -23.00 10.41
N SER A 425 -3.74 -23.25 9.41
CA SER A 425 -3.01 -22.19 8.72
C SER A 425 -3.35 -22.09 7.24
N PHE A 426 -2.99 -20.95 6.64
CA PHE A 426 -3.03 -20.70 5.20
C PHE A 426 -1.92 -19.72 4.80
N VAL A 427 -1.65 -19.65 3.50
CA VAL A 427 -0.64 -18.78 2.91
C VAL A 427 -1.32 -17.67 2.12
N MET A 428 -0.96 -16.43 2.40
CA MET A 428 -1.21 -15.32 1.50
C MET A 428 0.06 -15.12 0.66
N ALA A 429 0.07 -15.72 -0.53
CA ALA A 429 1.23 -15.80 -1.39
C ALA A 429 1.66 -14.44 -1.95
N HIS A 430 2.92 -14.33 -2.36
CA HIS A 430 3.36 -13.22 -3.18
C HIS A 430 2.57 -13.21 -4.48
N GLY A 431 2.41 -14.36 -5.14
CA GLY A 431 1.39 -14.59 -6.16
C GLY A 431 1.35 -13.51 -7.24
N SER A 432 2.48 -13.18 -7.86
CA SER A 432 2.59 -12.01 -8.75
C SER A 432 2.11 -12.23 -10.18
N SER A 433 1.44 -13.35 -10.48
CA SER A 433 0.93 -13.61 -11.85
C SER A 433 2.03 -13.64 -12.92
N THR A 434 3.23 -14.10 -12.58
CA THR A 434 4.32 -14.32 -13.54
C THR A 434 4.66 -15.82 -13.69
N PRO A 435 5.09 -16.29 -14.88
CA PRO A 435 5.44 -17.69 -15.07
C PRO A 435 6.59 -18.15 -14.15
N GLN A 436 7.58 -17.29 -13.93
CA GLN A 436 8.67 -17.61 -13.00
C GLN A 436 8.18 -17.69 -11.56
N ASN A 437 7.26 -16.81 -11.13
CA ASN A 437 6.76 -16.82 -9.76
C ASN A 437 5.91 -18.06 -9.47
N ARG A 438 4.96 -18.41 -10.35
CA ARG A 438 4.04 -19.53 -10.09
C ARG A 438 4.78 -20.85 -9.85
N VAL A 439 5.88 -21.09 -10.57
CA VAL A 439 6.74 -22.25 -10.37
C VAL A 439 7.61 -22.09 -9.12
N THR A 440 8.38 -21.01 -9.01
CA THR A 440 9.37 -20.90 -7.93
C THR A 440 8.75 -20.78 -6.54
N GLU A 441 7.62 -20.09 -6.43
CA GLU A 441 6.92 -19.93 -5.16
C GLU A 441 6.21 -21.22 -4.73
N SER A 442 5.54 -21.91 -5.65
CA SER A 442 4.87 -23.18 -5.33
C SER A 442 5.87 -24.26 -4.92
N VAL A 443 7.06 -24.34 -5.54
CA VAL A 443 8.10 -25.28 -5.09
C VAL A 443 8.54 -25.02 -3.64
N ILE A 444 8.69 -23.75 -3.25
CA ILE A 444 9.06 -23.39 -1.87
C ILE A 444 7.99 -23.87 -0.91
N PHE A 445 6.73 -23.54 -1.20
CA PHE A 445 5.61 -23.93 -0.35
C PHE A 445 5.44 -25.43 -0.28
N GLU A 446 5.56 -26.15 -1.40
CA GLU A 446 5.46 -27.62 -1.47
C GLU A 446 6.53 -28.29 -0.59
N ARG A 447 7.79 -27.86 -0.70
CA ARG A 447 8.90 -28.45 0.09
C ARG A 447 8.79 -28.14 1.57
N ILE A 448 8.31 -26.96 1.93
CA ILE A 448 8.10 -26.59 3.33
C ILE A 448 6.86 -27.30 3.89
N ALA A 449 5.79 -27.42 3.11
CA ALA A 449 4.63 -28.23 3.47
C ALA A 449 5.04 -29.69 3.75
N GLU A 450 5.86 -30.28 2.88
CA GLU A 450 6.42 -31.62 3.10
C GLU A 450 7.21 -31.70 4.41
N ALA A 451 8.15 -30.79 4.64
CA ALA A 451 9.00 -30.78 5.82
C ALA A 451 8.22 -30.61 7.14
N PHE A 452 7.08 -29.90 7.10
CA PHE A 452 6.23 -29.66 8.27
C PHE A 452 5.01 -30.61 8.35
N GLY A 453 4.86 -31.53 7.40
CA GLY A 453 3.78 -32.52 7.36
C GLY A 453 2.40 -31.91 7.07
N ILE A 454 2.35 -30.86 6.24
CA ILE A 454 1.12 -30.23 5.75
C ILE A 454 0.72 -30.93 4.44
N SER A 455 -0.55 -31.32 4.30
CA SER A 455 -1.03 -32.09 3.14
C SER A 455 -2.02 -31.37 2.23
N ASP A 456 -2.67 -30.31 2.71
CA ASP A 456 -3.69 -29.57 1.96
C ASP A 456 -3.66 -28.08 2.34
N TRP A 457 -2.54 -27.41 2.01
CA TRP A 457 -2.30 -26.05 2.47
C TRP A 457 -2.98 -25.01 1.57
N PRO A 458 -3.93 -24.20 2.07
CA PRO A 458 -4.56 -23.20 1.22
C PRO A 458 -3.59 -22.07 0.87
N VAL A 459 -3.45 -21.78 -0.43
CA VAL A 459 -2.59 -20.73 -0.97
C VAL A 459 -3.42 -19.71 -1.75
N CYS A 460 -3.57 -18.52 -1.16
CA CYS A 460 -4.38 -17.44 -1.70
C CYS A 460 -3.51 -16.34 -2.29
N ALA A 461 -4.07 -15.50 -3.18
CA ALA A 461 -3.31 -14.44 -3.84
C ALA A 461 -4.13 -13.17 -4.05
N VAL A 462 -4.01 -12.23 -3.10
CA VAL A 462 -4.74 -10.94 -3.14
C VAL A 462 -4.50 -10.15 -4.44
N LYS A 463 -3.34 -10.34 -5.09
CA LYS A 463 -2.99 -9.64 -6.33
C LYS A 463 -3.91 -10.01 -7.50
N ALA A 464 -4.67 -11.09 -7.41
CA ALA A 464 -5.74 -11.40 -8.37
C ALA A 464 -6.82 -10.30 -8.40
N TYR A 465 -7.05 -9.63 -7.26
CA TYR A 465 -8.10 -8.62 -7.09
C TYR A 465 -7.58 -7.21 -7.29
N VAL A 466 -6.43 -6.89 -6.70
CA VAL A 466 -5.94 -5.50 -6.56
C VAL A 466 -4.68 -5.22 -7.36
N GLY A 467 -4.16 -6.21 -8.08
CA GLY A 467 -2.87 -6.10 -8.77
C GLY A 467 -1.70 -6.05 -7.79
N HIS A 468 -0.57 -5.54 -8.26
CA HIS A 468 0.67 -5.43 -7.50
C HIS A 468 0.98 -3.97 -7.20
N SER A 469 0.75 -3.58 -5.95
CA SER A 469 0.93 -2.22 -5.44
C SER A 469 2.36 -1.85 -5.04
N LEU A 470 3.38 -2.56 -5.53
CA LEU A 470 4.79 -2.38 -5.13
C LEU A 470 5.01 -2.43 -3.60
N ALA A 471 5.41 -1.34 -2.93
CA ALA A 471 5.72 -1.34 -1.49
C ALA A 471 4.52 -1.78 -0.60
N PRO A 472 3.29 -1.27 -0.79
CA PRO A 472 2.10 -1.72 -0.06
C PRO A 472 1.66 -3.17 -0.28
N ALA A 473 2.26 -3.93 -1.22
CA ALA A 473 1.70 -5.21 -1.66
C ALA A 473 1.48 -6.23 -0.53
N SER A 474 2.39 -6.32 0.44
CA SER A 474 2.18 -7.20 1.60
C SER A 474 1.30 -6.60 2.69
N GLY A 475 1.06 -5.29 2.67
CA GLY A 475 -0.01 -4.66 3.44
C GLY A 475 -1.39 -5.08 2.90
N ASP A 476 -1.59 -5.08 1.58
CA ASP A 476 -2.83 -5.58 0.97
C ASP A 476 -3.08 -7.06 1.34
N GLN A 477 -2.01 -7.86 1.40
CA GLN A 477 -2.05 -9.25 1.86
C GLN A 477 -2.47 -9.38 3.33
N ILE A 478 -1.97 -8.49 4.21
CA ILE A 478 -2.34 -8.47 5.64
C ILE A 478 -3.81 -8.10 5.82
N MET A 479 -4.30 -7.05 5.14
CA MET A 479 -5.71 -6.65 5.25
C MET A 479 -6.64 -7.76 4.79
N ALA A 480 -6.32 -8.41 3.67
CA ALA A 480 -7.07 -9.56 3.19
C ALA A 480 -7.04 -10.74 4.17
N ALA A 481 -5.90 -11.01 4.83
CA ALA A 481 -5.77 -12.08 5.80
C ALA A 481 -6.51 -11.80 7.11
N ILE A 482 -6.53 -10.55 7.58
CA ILE A 482 -7.34 -10.11 8.74
C ILE A 482 -8.81 -10.35 8.44
N GLY A 483 -9.32 -9.84 7.31
CA GLY A 483 -10.71 -10.04 6.90
C GLY A 483 -11.05 -11.53 6.75
N ALA A 484 -10.19 -12.31 6.09
CA ALA A 484 -10.43 -13.74 5.89
C ALA A 484 -10.55 -14.51 7.22
N MET A 485 -9.67 -14.23 8.19
CA MET A 485 -9.73 -14.88 9.51
C MET A 485 -10.90 -14.38 10.38
N ARG A 486 -11.29 -13.11 10.26
CA ARG A 486 -12.43 -12.53 10.99
C ARG A 486 -13.76 -13.07 10.51
N HIS A 487 -13.91 -13.20 9.19
CA HIS A 487 -15.14 -13.66 8.53
C HIS A 487 -15.19 -15.19 8.35
N GLY A 488 -14.09 -15.90 8.62
CA GLY A 488 -14.01 -17.36 8.43
C GLY A 488 -14.20 -17.77 6.97
N LEU A 489 -13.85 -16.88 6.03
CA LEU A 489 -14.05 -17.04 4.59
C LEU A 489 -12.72 -16.75 3.91
N ILE A 490 -12.16 -17.70 3.19
CA ILE A 490 -10.87 -17.53 2.53
C ILE A 490 -11.12 -17.13 1.07
N PRO A 491 -10.51 -16.03 0.56
CA PRO A 491 -10.73 -15.58 -0.80
C PRO A 491 -10.07 -16.53 -1.83
N GLY A 492 -10.82 -16.90 -2.86
CA GLY A 492 -10.31 -17.67 -3.99
C GLY A 492 -9.41 -16.85 -4.92
N ILE A 493 -8.86 -17.48 -5.94
CA ILE A 493 -8.15 -16.84 -7.06
C ILE A 493 -9.09 -16.86 -8.27
N LYS A 494 -10.07 -15.95 -8.27
CA LYS A 494 -11.24 -15.97 -9.19
C LYS A 494 -10.93 -15.59 -10.64
N THR A 495 -9.70 -15.16 -10.92
CA THR A 495 -9.29 -14.67 -12.24
C THR A 495 -8.79 -15.79 -13.16
N MET A 496 -8.55 -16.99 -12.64
CA MET A 496 -8.08 -18.15 -13.40
C MET A 496 -9.11 -19.29 -13.41
N ASP A 497 -9.15 -20.06 -14.49
CA ASP A 497 -10.07 -21.21 -14.63
C ASP A 497 -9.46 -22.52 -14.09
N ALA A 498 -8.13 -22.59 -14.03
CA ALA A 498 -7.37 -23.71 -13.50
C ALA A 498 -5.96 -23.26 -13.10
N VAL A 499 -5.32 -24.06 -12.24
CA VAL A 499 -3.89 -23.95 -11.91
C VAL A 499 -3.08 -24.39 -13.13
N ALA A 500 -2.00 -23.68 -13.43
CA ALA A 500 -1.10 -24.05 -14.54
C ALA A 500 -0.36 -25.37 -14.30
N ASP A 501 -0.07 -26.11 -15.37
CA ASP A 501 0.51 -27.47 -15.30
C ASP A 501 1.91 -27.53 -14.65
N ASP A 502 2.64 -26.42 -14.65
CA ASP A 502 4.00 -26.32 -14.09
C ASP A 502 4.04 -25.93 -12.61
N VAL A 503 2.87 -25.72 -11.98
CA VAL A 503 2.74 -25.38 -10.56
C VAL A 503 2.78 -26.64 -9.71
N TYR A 504 3.56 -26.58 -8.63
CA TYR A 504 3.64 -27.65 -7.65
C TYR A 504 2.43 -27.59 -6.73
N GLN A 505 1.68 -28.67 -6.63
CA GLN A 505 0.37 -28.69 -5.95
C GLN A 505 0.08 -30.03 -5.25
N GLN A 506 1.09 -30.81 -4.91
CA GLN A 506 0.87 -32.11 -4.26
C GLN A 506 0.38 -31.94 -2.82
N ARG A 507 0.79 -30.86 -2.15
CA ARG A 507 0.41 -30.52 -0.77
C ARG A 507 -0.26 -29.16 -0.64
N LEU A 508 -0.50 -28.49 -1.77
CA LEU A 508 -1.01 -27.14 -1.83
C LEU A 508 -2.37 -27.14 -2.52
N HIS A 509 -3.28 -26.32 -1.99
CA HIS A 509 -4.59 -26.10 -2.56
C HIS A 509 -4.71 -24.63 -2.95
N PHE A 510 -4.88 -24.40 -4.26
CA PHE A 510 -5.11 -23.08 -4.84
C PHE A 510 -6.61 -22.91 -5.12
N PRO A 511 -7.38 -22.30 -4.19
CA PRO A 511 -8.83 -22.20 -4.30
C PRO A 511 -9.23 -21.32 -5.49
N LEU A 512 -10.11 -21.79 -6.37
CA LEU A 512 -10.69 -20.97 -7.46
C LEU A 512 -11.88 -20.13 -6.98
N ASN A 513 -12.58 -20.62 -5.96
CA ASN A 513 -13.74 -19.98 -5.33
C ASN A 513 -13.44 -19.70 -3.86
N ASP A 514 -14.16 -18.75 -3.28
CA ASP A 514 -14.08 -18.54 -1.84
C ASP A 514 -14.60 -19.79 -1.11
N PHE A 515 -14.04 -20.06 0.06
CA PHE A 515 -14.48 -21.20 0.87
C PHE A 515 -14.42 -20.87 2.36
N ALA A 516 -15.40 -21.39 3.10
CA ALA A 516 -15.44 -21.21 4.54
C ALA A 516 -14.35 -22.03 5.21
N ALA A 517 -13.51 -21.38 6.01
CA ALA A 517 -12.51 -22.04 6.85
C ALA A 517 -12.10 -21.14 8.02
N GLU A 518 -12.14 -21.68 9.23
CA GLU A 518 -11.57 -21.03 10.39
C GLU A 518 -10.05 -21.26 10.42
N LYS A 519 -9.28 -20.17 10.41
CA LYS A 519 -7.82 -20.22 10.44
C LYS A 519 -7.27 -19.41 11.61
N ASP A 520 -6.21 -19.94 12.21
CA ASP A 520 -5.47 -19.36 13.33
C ASP A 520 -4.27 -18.55 12.85
N VAL A 521 -3.66 -18.95 11.72
CA VAL A 521 -2.39 -18.40 11.24
C VAL A 521 -2.45 -18.12 9.74
N ALA A 522 -2.06 -16.90 9.37
CA ALA A 522 -1.74 -16.55 7.99
C ALA A 522 -0.23 -16.34 7.84
N PHE A 523 0.37 -16.95 6.82
CA PHE A 523 1.74 -16.66 6.40
C PHE A 523 1.71 -15.66 5.25
N ILE A 524 2.20 -14.44 5.50
CA ILE A 524 2.23 -13.37 4.51
C ILE A 524 3.56 -13.43 3.78
N ASN A 525 3.56 -13.93 2.55
CA ASN A 525 4.80 -14.11 1.77
C ASN A 525 5.00 -12.96 0.77
N ALA A 526 6.18 -12.33 0.78
CA ALA A 526 6.51 -11.26 -0.17
C ALA A 526 7.94 -11.39 -0.68
N LYS A 527 8.13 -11.07 -1.96
CA LYS A 527 9.43 -11.09 -2.65
C LYS A 527 9.53 -9.85 -3.53
N GLY A 528 10.76 -9.45 -3.84
CA GLY A 528 11.04 -8.35 -4.75
C GLY A 528 12.41 -8.44 -5.38
N PHE A 529 12.67 -7.55 -6.35
CA PHE A 529 13.96 -7.43 -7.01
C PHE A 529 15.09 -7.18 -6.00
N GLY A 530 16.33 -7.46 -6.41
CA GLY A 530 17.51 -7.32 -5.55
C GLY A 530 17.73 -8.52 -4.61
N GLY A 531 16.87 -9.54 -4.69
CA GLY A 531 16.87 -10.66 -3.75
C GLY A 531 16.32 -10.29 -2.39
N ASN A 532 15.26 -9.47 -2.37
CA ASN A 532 14.52 -9.11 -1.17
C ASN A 532 13.41 -10.14 -0.94
N ASN A 533 13.44 -10.86 0.18
CA ASN A 533 12.41 -11.84 0.53
C ASN A 533 12.00 -11.63 1.99
N ALA A 534 10.69 -11.65 2.24
CA ALA A 534 10.15 -11.51 3.57
C ALA A 534 8.94 -12.42 3.78
N THR A 535 8.81 -12.98 4.98
CA THR A 535 7.62 -13.72 5.39
C THR A 535 7.19 -13.30 6.80
N GLY A 536 6.00 -12.73 6.90
CA GLY A 536 5.37 -12.37 8.17
C GLY A 536 4.51 -13.51 8.70
N VAL A 537 4.50 -13.68 10.03
CA VAL A 537 3.54 -14.54 10.73
C VAL A 537 2.43 -13.66 11.28
N LEU A 538 1.19 -13.94 10.91
CA LEU A 538 0.03 -13.23 11.43
C LEU A 538 -0.89 -14.23 12.15
N PHE A 539 -1.13 -13.99 13.43
CA PHE A 539 -2.14 -14.73 14.20
C PHE A 539 -3.49 -14.03 14.13
N SER A 540 -4.56 -14.82 14.12
CA SER A 540 -5.93 -14.29 14.18
C SER A 540 -6.19 -13.54 15.48
N GLY A 541 -7.14 -12.59 15.44
CA GLY A 541 -7.59 -11.87 16.64
C GLY A 541 -7.99 -12.82 17.77
N ARG A 542 -8.69 -13.93 17.44
CA ARG A 542 -9.07 -14.97 18.43
C ARG A 542 -7.86 -15.58 19.13
N VAL A 543 -6.80 -15.94 18.39
CA VAL A 543 -5.58 -16.50 19.00
C VAL A 543 -4.88 -15.46 19.87
N ALA A 544 -4.77 -14.22 19.38
CA ALA A 544 -4.17 -13.13 20.12
C ALA A 544 -4.93 -12.86 21.44
N GLU A 545 -6.26 -12.78 21.41
CA GLU A 545 -7.10 -12.64 22.60
C GLU A 545 -6.88 -13.79 23.60
N GLN A 546 -6.81 -15.04 23.15
CA GLN A 546 -6.53 -16.19 24.02
C GLN A 546 -5.17 -16.07 24.72
N MET A 547 -4.15 -15.60 24.00
CA MET A 547 -2.82 -15.36 24.56
C MET A 547 -2.83 -14.22 25.59
N LEU A 548 -3.49 -13.10 25.27
CA LEU A 548 -3.60 -11.95 26.16
C LEU A 548 -4.42 -12.27 27.41
N ALA A 549 -5.56 -12.95 27.28
CA ALA A 549 -6.40 -13.38 28.42
C ALA A 549 -5.63 -14.25 29.41
N LYS A 550 -4.71 -15.08 28.91
CA LYS A 550 -3.84 -15.91 29.75
C LYS A 550 -2.76 -15.11 30.47
N ARG A 551 -2.14 -14.14 29.79
CA ARG A 551 -1.04 -13.32 30.34
C ARG A 551 -1.55 -12.26 31.32
N HIS A 552 -2.63 -11.60 30.96
CA HIS A 552 -3.22 -10.45 31.65
C HIS A 552 -4.51 -10.83 32.39
N SER A 553 -4.57 -12.06 32.93
CA SER A 553 -5.80 -12.60 33.53
C SER A 553 -6.33 -11.77 34.70
N GLY A 554 -5.47 -10.99 35.36
CA GLY A 554 -5.85 -10.09 36.46
C GLY A 554 -6.67 -8.89 36.00
N ASP A 555 -6.38 -8.35 34.81
CA ASP A 555 -6.99 -7.12 34.28
C ASP A 555 -7.97 -7.39 33.13
N TRP A 556 -8.15 -8.66 32.75
CA TRP A 556 -8.91 -9.05 31.55
C TRP A 556 -10.37 -8.59 31.58
N SER A 557 -11.04 -8.68 32.74
CA SER A 557 -12.43 -8.24 32.87
C SER A 557 -12.57 -6.73 32.65
N ASP A 558 -11.67 -5.94 33.23
CA ASP A 558 -11.67 -4.48 33.10
C ASP A 558 -11.28 -4.05 31.69
N TYR A 559 -10.33 -4.77 31.06
CA TYR A 559 -10.01 -4.63 29.64
C TYR A 559 -11.24 -4.84 28.76
N CYS A 560 -11.97 -5.96 28.94
CA CYS A 560 -13.17 -6.23 28.16
C CYS A 560 -14.21 -5.11 28.32
N GLN A 561 -14.36 -4.55 29.53
CA GLN A 561 -15.28 -3.44 29.76
C GLN A 561 -14.84 -2.15 29.05
N ARG A 562 -13.56 -1.76 29.15
CA ARG A 562 -13.03 -0.58 28.44
C ARG A 562 -13.16 -0.72 26.92
N ARG A 563 -12.92 -1.92 26.41
CA ARG A 563 -12.95 -2.21 24.97
C ARG A 563 -14.30 -1.95 24.32
N GLU A 564 -15.40 -2.20 25.01
CA GLU A 564 -16.72 -1.93 24.42
C GLU A 564 -16.90 -0.45 24.06
N ALA A 565 -16.37 0.48 24.86
CA ALA A 565 -16.39 1.91 24.52
C ALA A 565 -15.53 2.24 23.30
N THR A 566 -14.33 1.62 23.18
CA THR A 566 -13.48 1.81 22.00
C THR A 566 -14.12 1.25 20.73
N ARG A 567 -14.83 0.13 20.83
CA ARG A 567 -15.57 -0.48 19.72
C ARG A 567 -16.75 0.38 19.27
N GLU A 568 -17.47 0.98 20.21
CA GLU A 568 -18.53 1.94 19.90
C GLU A 568 -17.97 3.15 19.13
N GLN A 569 -16.85 3.71 19.60
CA GLN A 569 -16.19 4.82 18.92
C GLN A 569 -15.65 4.46 17.52
N ALA A 570 -15.16 3.23 17.36
CA ALA A 570 -14.72 2.71 16.06
C ALA A 570 -15.91 2.47 15.11
N ALA A 571 -17.03 1.95 15.62
CA ALA A 571 -18.26 1.74 14.85
C ALA A 571 -18.88 3.06 14.37
N ASP A 572 -18.85 4.10 15.20
CA ASP A 572 -19.25 5.45 14.80
C ASP A 572 -18.40 5.98 13.62
N TYR A 573 -17.10 5.67 13.63
CA TYR A 573 -16.23 6.01 12.52
C TYR A 573 -16.55 5.18 11.27
N GLU A 574 -16.77 3.86 11.41
CA GLU A 574 -17.18 2.98 10.31
C GLU A 574 -18.44 3.51 9.61
N GLU A 575 -19.50 3.80 10.39
CA GLU A 575 -20.79 4.26 9.85
C GLU A 575 -20.65 5.56 9.06
N ARG A 576 -19.85 6.50 9.58
CA ARG A 576 -19.55 7.76 8.88
C ARG A 576 -18.74 7.53 7.62
N ALA A 577 -17.71 6.67 7.68
CA ALA A 577 -16.87 6.36 6.53
C ALA A 577 -17.65 5.65 5.42
N ASP A 578 -18.56 4.74 5.77
CA ASP A 578 -19.49 4.08 4.82
C ASP A 578 -20.50 5.05 4.20
N ARG A 579 -20.77 6.18 4.84
CA ARG A 579 -21.59 7.27 4.26
C ARG A 579 -20.79 8.24 3.40
N GLY A 580 -19.49 7.98 3.20
CA GLY A 580 -18.59 8.85 2.45
C GLY A 580 -18.09 10.06 3.24
N GLU A 581 -18.33 10.12 4.56
CA GLU A 581 -17.77 11.16 5.44
C GLU A 581 -16.29 10.88 5.78
N LEU A 582 -15.47 10.90 4.74
CA LEU A 582 -14.04 10.63 4.81
C LEU A 582 -13.30 11.94 5.08
N ALA A 583 -12.80 12.11 6.31
CA ALA A 583 -12.08 13.31 6.73
C ALA A 583 -10.63 12.98 7.13
N PRO A 584 -9.68 12.96 6.17
CA PRO A 584 -8.26 12.79 6.45
C PRO A 584 -7.76 13.80 7.48
N ILE A 585 -6.91 13.36 8.40
CA ILE A 585 -6.23 14.22 9.35
C ILE A 585 -5.07 14.92 8.62
N TYR A 586 -5.06 16.25 8.63
CA TYR A 586 -3.99 17.05 8.04
C TYR A 586 -3.72 18.31 8.88
N ARG A 587 -2.81 18.19 9.84
CA ARG A 587 -2.50 19.15 10.91
C ARG A 587 -1.41 20.17 10.53
N PHE A 588 -1.39 20.60 9.27
CA PHE A 588 -0.33 21.49 8.78
C PHE A 588 -0.29 22.81 9.58
N GLY A 589 0.82 23.03 10.30
CA GLY A 589 1.06 24.22 11.10
C GLY A 589 0.37 24.23 12.46
N GLU A 590 -0.30 23.15 12.86
CA GLU A 590 -0.94 23.03 14.17
C GLU A 590 0.02 22.38 15.18
N GLY A 591 0.11 22.94 16.39
CA GLY A 591 0.88 22.34 17.49
C GLY A 591 2.40 22.28 17.25
N VAL A 592 2.95 23.21 16.46
CA VAL A 592 4.40 23.31 16.26
C VAL A 592 5.07 23.71 17.57
N ILE A 593 6.04 22.91 18.01
CA ILE A 593 6.81 23.13 19.25
C ILE A 593 8.01 24.01 18.93
N GLY A 594 8.15 25.13 19.64
CA GLY A 594 9.33 25.99 19.59
C GLY A 594 10.46 25.50 20.49
N ASP A 595 11.71 25.86 20.15
CA ASP A 595 12.90 25.52 20.95
C ASP A 595 12.82 26.02 22.41
N ASP A 596 12.11 27.13 22.64
CA ASP A 596 11.91 27.74 23.95
C ASP A 596 10.88 27.03 24.83
N GLU A 597 10.10 26.12 24.25
CA GLU A 597 9.09 25.32 24.96
C GLU A 597 9.63 23.96 25.44
N VAL A 598 10.85 23.59 25.03
CA VAL A 598 11.48 22.31 25.40
C VAL A 598 12.20 22.45 26.76
N GLU A 599 11.75 21.70 27.76
CA GLU A 599 12.41 21.66 29.07
C GLU A 599 13.40 20.48 29.14
N ILE A 600 14.66 20.76 29.48
CA ILE A 600 15.73 19.76 29.51
C ILE A 600 16.44 19.79 30.87
N SER A 601 16.66 18.61 31.43
CA SER A 601 17.53 18.37 32.60
C SER A 601 18.53 17.25 32.31
N ASP A 602 19.41 16.93 33.26
CA ASP A 602 20.27 15.73 33.19
C ASP A 602 19.47 14.42 33.39
N ARG A 603 18.16 14.51 33.67
CA ARG A 603 17.29 13.36 33.97
C ARG A 603 16.22 13.11 32.95
N ALA A 604 15.75 14.14 32.27
CA ALA A 604 14.63 14.04 31.36
C ALA A 604 14.49 15.23 30.40
N ILE A 605 13.75 15.02 29.31
CA ILE A 605 13.27 16.03 28.36
C ILE A 605 11.73 16.05 28.44
N SER A 606 11.14 17.21 28.68
CA SER A 606 9.68 17.42 28.66
C SER A 606 9.29 18.28 27.47
N LEU A 607 8.17 17.92 26.82
CA LEU A 607 7.68 18.55 25.60
C LEU A 607 6.21 18.92 25.78
N PRO A 608 5.76 20.11 25.34
CA PRO A 608 4.36 20.50 25.45
C PRO A 608 3.45 19.57 24.64
N GLY A 609 2.27 19.28 25.18
CA GLY A 609 1.27 18.41 24.54
C GLY A 609 1.46 16.91 24.76
N TYR A 610 2.44 16.51 25.59
CA TYR A 610 2.68 15.10 25.95
C TYR A 610 2.60 14.89 27.47
N GLY A 611 1.95 13.80 27.88
CA GLY A 611 1.68 13.50 29.29
C GLY A 611 2.88 12.98 30.09
N LYS A 612 3.92 12.48 29.43
CA LYS A 612 5.10 11.88 30.06
C LYS A 612 6.41 12.49 29.53
N PRO A 613 7.41 12.77 30.39
CA PRO A 613 8.72 13.21 29.93
C PRO A 613 9.55 12.02 29.40
N VAL A 614 10.46 12.30 28.47
CA VAL A 614 11.44 11.33 27.95
C VAL A 614 12.60 11.23 28.96
N PRO A 615 12.86 10.07 29.58
CA PRO A 615 13.95 9.89 30.53
C PRO A 615 15.32 9.89 29.83
N LEU A 616 16.30 10.56 30.43
CA LEU A 616 17.71 10.53 30.03
C LEU A 616 18.58 9.66 30.95
N THR A 617 17.94 9.01 31.92
CA THR A 617 18.56 8.00 32.80
C THR A 617 18.05 6.62 32.45
N GLY A 618 18.94 5.65 32.38
CA GLY A 618 18.59 4.25 32.18
C GLY A 618 19.58 3.34 32.89
N GLU A 619 19.28 2.04 32.89
CA GLU A 619 20.22 1.02 33.33
C GLU A 619 21.40 0.96 32.35
N ASN A 620 22.61 0.79 32.86
CA ASN A 620 23.78 0.56 32.02
C ASN A 620 23.69 -0.86 31.42
N PRO A 621 23.51 -1.03 30.10
CA PRO A 621 23.41 -2.36 29.50
C PRO A 621 24.75 -3.12 29.51
N TYR A 622 25.84 -2.46 29.92
CA TYR A 622 27.19 -3.02 30.02
C TYR A 622 27.71 -2.94 31.46
N ASP A 623 26.82 -3.02 32.46
CA ASP A 623 27.20 -3.02 33.88
C ASP A 623 28.04 -4.25 34.25
N ASP A 624 27.92 -5.34 33.49
CA ASP A 624 28.78 -6.52 33.60
C ASP A 624 30.20 -6.31 33.03
N MET A 625 30.43 -5.19 32.32
CA MET A 625 31.69 -4.84 31.66
C MET A 625 32.43 -3.65 32.29
N LEU A 626 31.85 -2.99 33.30
CA LEU A 626 32.42 -1.85 34.04
C LEU A 626 32.60 -2.20 35.52
#